data_AF-A0A7D5NF06-F1
#
_entry.id   AF-A0A7D5NF06-F1
#
_cell.length_a   1.000
_cell.length_b   1.000
_cell.length_c   1.000
_cell.angle_alpha   90.00
_cell.angle_beta   90.00
_cell.angle_gamma   90.00
#
_symmetry.space_group_name_H-M   'P 1'
#
loop_
_entity.id
_entity.type
_entity.pdbx_description
1 polymer ?
#
loop_
_entity_poly.entity_id
_entity_poly.type
_entity_poly.pdbx_seq_one_letter_code
_entity_poly.pdbx_strand_id
1 'polypeptide(L)'
;MTGGGPALLHGLPPILDAGVGSLILGSFPSPASLAAAHYYAHRQNQFWRLLGALLAEPLPELDYADKQRRLLKHGIGVWDVYRQCRREGALDTAIQSPVLNDFAGLRRDAPALRRVFFNGQTAGRCAVWFQQQGYETCVLPSTSPAYTLAFERKLALWRAAGIGVPSGNQLTAMTIPDTLDHESHDRFPPLPRVEREGS
;
A
#
# COMPACT_ATOMS: atom_id res chain seq x y z
N MET A 1 16.46 -34.19 -4.62
CA MET A 1 16.80 -33.04 -3.74
C MET A 1 16.73 -31.80 -4.63
N THR A 2 15.87 -30.82 -4.45
CA THR A 2 15.57 -30.02 -3.26
C THR A 2 14.06 -29.82 -3.07
N GLY A 3 13.47 -30.52 -2.09
CA GLY A 3 12.15 -30.21 -1.57
C GLY A 3 12.26 -29.01 -0.64
N GLY A 4 12.17 -27.81 -1.18
CA GLY A 4 12.15 -26.58 -0.40
C GLY A 4 11.15 -25.65 -1.04
N GLY A 5 9.96 -25.53 -0.45
CA GLY A 5 8.99 -24.52 -0.88
C GLY A 5 9.58 -23.11 -0.81
N PRO A 6 8.89 -22.11 -1.39
CA PRO A 6 9.39 -20.75 -1.46
C PRO A 6 9.85 -20.23 -0.09
N ALA A 7 10.97 -19.49 -0.11
CA ALA A 7 11.57 -18.91 1.08
C ALA A 7 10.58 -18.02 1.83
N LEU A 8 10.67 -18.03 3.15
CA LEU A 8 9.89 -17.15 4.00
C LEU A 8 10.50 -15.75 3.94
N LEU A 9 9.70 -14.76 3.54
CA LEU A 9 10.11 -13.38 3.37
C LEU A 9 9.46 -12.52 4.45
N HIS A 10 10.18 -11.50 4.91
CA HIS A 10 9.70 -10.49 5.85
C HIS A 10 9.54 -9.14 5.15
N GLY A 11 8.49 -8.41 5.50
CA GLY A 11 8.18 -7.09 4.98
C GLY A 11 9.13 -6.01 5.52
N LEU A 12 8.89 -4.78 5.13
CA LEU A 12 9.65 -3.61 5.55
C LEU A 12 8.95 -2.90 6.73
N PRO A 13 9.70 -2.15 7.57
CA PRO A 13 9.09 -1.31 8.60
C PRO A 13 8.28 -0.17 7.96
N PRO A 14 7.19 0.29 8.61
CA PRO A 14 6.38 1.37 8.09
C PRO A 14 7.17 2.70 7.99
N ILE A 15 6.86 3.51 6.99
CA ILE A 15 7.17 4.95 6.98
C ILE A 15 5.97 5.65 7.58
N LEU A 16 6.07 6.05 8.85
CA LEU A 16 5.00 6.70 9.61
C LEU A 16 5.57 7.75 10.56
N ASP A 17 4.76 8.77 10.85
CA ASP A 17 4.93 9.70 11.96
C ASP A 17 3.55 10.23 12.41
N ALA A 18 3.54 11.06 13.45
CA ALA A 18 2.31 11.61 14.01
C ALA A 18 1.53 12.54 13.05
N GLY A 19 2.19 13.11 12.04
CA GLY A 19 1.62 13.99 11.04
C GLY A 19 1.05 13.26 9.83
N VAL A 20 1.24 11.94 9.71
CA VAL A 20 0.67 11.14 8.63
C VAL A 20 -0.86 11.15 8.68
N GLY A 21 -1.47 11.81 7.70
CA GLY A 21 -2.92 11.85 7.48
C GLY A 21 -3.43 10.85 6.44
N SER A 22 -2.52 10.39 5.58
CA SER A 22 -2.78 9.46 4.47
C SER A 22 -1.76 8.32 4.47
N LEU A 23 -2.20 7.08 4.54
CA LEU A 23 -1.34 5.89 4.48
C LEU A 23 -1.53 5.17 3.15
N ILE A 24 -0.46 4.89 2.42
CA ILE A 24 -0.49 4.04 1.24
C ILE A 24 -0.02 2.63 1.60
N LEU A 25 -0.86 1.63 1.33
CA LEU A 25 -0.59 0.22 1.57
C LEU A 25 -0.37 -0.53 0.26
N GLY A 26 0.82 -1.07 0.05
CA GLY A 26 1.07 -2.11 -0.94
C GLY A 26 0.65 -3.50 -0.43
N SER A 27 0.84 -4.53 -1.26
CA SER A 27 0.60 -5.93 -0.87
C SER A 27 1.76 -6.46 -0.03
N PHE A 28 2.92 -6.60 -0.67
CA PHE A 28 4.18 -7.05 -0.08
C PHE A 28 5.37 -6.56 -0.92
N PRO A 29 6.52 -6.16 -0.31
CA PRO A 29 7.63 -5.58 -1.05
C PRO A 29 8.19 -6.54 -2.11
N SER A 30 8.53 -6.02 -3.29
CA SER A 30 9.19 -6.80 -4.35
C SER A 30 10.59 -7.31 -3.95
N PRO A 31 11.18 -8.30 -4.63
CA PRO A 31 12.55 -8.74 -4.35
C PRO A 31 13.57 -7.59 -4.38
N ALA A 32 13.44 -6.67 -5.35
CA ALA A 32 14.29 -5.48 -5.42
C ALA A 32 14.10 -4.55 -4.21
N SER A 33 12.85 -4.42 -3.72
CA SER A 33 12.54 -3.65 -2.51
C SER A 33 13.13 -4.26 -1.25
N LEU A 34 13.03 -5.59 -1.11
CA LEU A 34 13.60 -6.31 0.03
C LEU A 34 15.13 -6.21 0.04
N ALA A 35 15.76 -6.46 -1.11
CA ALA A 35 17.22 -6.41 -1.24
C ALA A 35 17.78 -5.00 -0.93
N ALA A 36 17.06 -3.95 -1.30
CA ALA A 36 17.45 -2.57 -1.03
C ALA A 36 16.97 -2.05 0.33
N ALA A 37 16.13 -2.79 1.07
CA ALA A 37 15.36 -2.29 2.20
C ALA A 37 14.56 -1.01 1.90
N HIS A 38 14.10 -0.86 0.65
CA HIS A 38 13.43 0.35 0.15
C HIS A 38 12.06 0.01 -0.46
N TYR A 39 11.01 0.72 -0.04
CA TYR A 39 9.71 0.65 -0.72
C TYR A 39 9.83 1.02 -2.20
N TYR A 40 9.19 0.20 -3.05
CA TYR A 40 9.09 0.42 -4.51
C TYR A 40 10.44 0.64 -5.23
N ALA A 41 11.52 -0.04 -4.80
CA ALA A 41 12.87 0.09 -5.34
C ALA A 41 13.05 -0.39 -6.79
N HIS A 42 12.15 -1.22 -7.31
CA HIS A 42 12.27 -1.73 -8.67
C HIS A 42 12.19 -0.58 -9.68
N ARG A 43 13.20 -0.43 -10.56
CA ARG A 43 13.35 0.72 -11.48
C ARG A 43 12.14 1.01 -12.39
N GLN A 44 11.36 -0.02 -12.73
CA GLN A 44 10.17 0.11 -13.57
C GLN A 44 8.89 0.37 -12.75
N ASN A 45 8.95 0.32 -11.42
CA ASN A 45 7.81 0.66 -10.58
C ASN A 45 7.55 2.17 -10.68
N GLN A 46 6.29 2.53 -10.90
CA GLN A 46 5.90 3.91 -11.18
C GLN A 46 5.62 4.72 -9.91
N PHE A 47 5.70 4.14 -8.71
CA PHE A 47 5.29 4.76 -7.45
C PHE A 47 5.95 6.12 -7.21
N TRP A 48 7.28 6.19 -7.23
CA TRP A 48 8.02 7.44 -6.98
C TRP A 48 7.76 8.49 -8.05
N ARG A 49 7.57 8.08 -9.31
CA ARG A 49 7.23 8.98 -10.41
C ARG A 49 5.82 9.55 -10.28
N LEU A 50 4.86 8.72 -9.86
CA LEU A 50 3.48 9.17 -9.60
C LEU A 50 3.43 10.15 -8.45
N LEU A 51 4.01 9.81 -7.30
CA LEU A 51 4.02 10.71 -6.15
C LEU A 51 4.79 12.00 -6.44
N GLY A 52 5.90 11.94 -7.17
CA GLY A 52 6.64 13.15 -7.57
C GLY A 52 5.77 14.09 -8.42
N ALA A 53 5.03 13.55 -9.39
CA ALA A 53 4.11 14.33 -10.22
C ALA A 53 2.88 14.85 -9.44
N LEU A 54 2.39 14.12 -8.43
CA LEU A 54 1.25 14.55 -7.61
C LEU A 54 1.63 15.66 -6.62
N LEU A 55 2.82 15.57 -6.03
CA LEU A 55 3.28 16.47 -4.97
C LEU A 55 4.14 17.63 -5.48
N ALA A 56 4.41 17.67 -6.79
CA ALA A 56 5.38 18.57 -7.41
C ALA A 56 6.77 18.50 -6.74
N GLU A 57 7.22 17.28 -6.44
CA GLU A 57 8.51 17.00 -5.80
C GLU A 57 9.36 16.12 -6.73
N PRO A 58 10.70 16.30 -6.77
CA PRO A 58 11.61 15.48 -7.57
C PRO A 58 11.87 14.13 -6.89
N LEU A 59 10.81 13.41 -6.49
CA LEU A 59 10.95 12.17 -5.71
C LEU A 59 11.81 11.11 -6.41
N PRO A 60 11.70 10.85 -7.74
CA PRO A 60 12.54 9.84 -8.39
C PRO A 60 14.04 10.10 -8.24
N GLU A 61 14.46 11.36 -8.24
CA GLU A 61 15.86 11.81 -8.23
C GLU A 61 16.50 11.78 -6.82
N LEU A 62 15.68 11.81 -5.78
CA LEU A 62 16.14 11.85 -4.39
C LEU A 62 16.70 10.49 -3.91
N ASP A 63 17.59 10.53 -2.93
CA ASP A 63 17.94 9.34 -2.17
C ASP A 63 16.75 8.83 -1.34
N TYR A 64 16.86 7.64 -0.77
CA TYR A 64 15.72 7.02 -0.07
C TYR A 64 15.34 7.74 1.23
N ALA A 65 16.32 8.28 1.96
CA ALA A 65 16.05 9.03 3.18
C ALA A 65 15.35 10.36 2.89
N ASP A 66 15.77 11.05 1.83
CA ASP A 66 15.09 12.25 1.31
C ASP A 66 13.67 11.94 0.83
N LYS A 67 13.46 10.83 0.11
CA LYS A 67 12.12 10.35 -0.28
C LYS A 67 11.22 10.21 0.94
N GLN A 68 11.68 9.50 1.98
CA GLN A 68 10.94 9.33 3.23
C GLN A 68 10.59 10.67 3.88
N ARG A 69 11.58 11.56 4.02
CA ARG A 69 11.36 12.91 4.61
C ARG A 69 10.35 13.73 3.82
N ARG A 70 10.37 13.67 2.47
CA ARG A 70 9.38 14.37 1.64
C ARG A 70 7.98 13.79 1.84
N LEU A 71 7.82 12.47 1.86
CA LEU A 71 6.51 11.85 2.10
C LEU A 71 5.91 12.27 3.44
N LEU A 72 6.71 12.20 4.51
CA LEU A 72 6.28 12.61 5.85
C LEU A 72 5.92 14.11 5.91
N LYS A 73 6.70 14.98 5.27
CA LYS A 73 6.37 16.41 5.15
C LYS A 73 5.02 16.65 4.48
N HIS A 74 4.63 15.81 3.53
CA HIS A 74 3.33 15.85 2.85
C HIS A 74 2.23 15.06 3.60
N GLY A 75 2.51 14.57 4.82
CA GLY A 75 1.56 13.79 5.63
C GLY A 75 1.23 12.42 5.03
N ILE A 76 2.14 11.86 4.23
CA ILE A 76 1.97 10.58 3.55
C ILE A 76 2.86 9.52 4.20
N GLY A 77 2.23 8.47 4.69
CA GLY A 77 2.89 7.25 5.14
C GLY A 77 2.87 6.16 4.08
N VAL A 78 3.77 5.18 4.21
CA VAL A 78 3.85 4.02 3.32
C VAL A 78 4.11 2.77 4.13
N TRP A 79 3.34 1.72 3.86
CA TRP A 79 3.57 0.39 4.39
C TRP A 79 3.03 -0.67 3.42
N ASP A 80 2.96 -1.92 3.87
CA ASP A 80 2.37 -3.04 3.14
C ASP A 80 1.32 -3.73 4.00
N VAL A 81 0.41 -4.44 3.34
CA VAL A 81 -0.64 -5.21 4.02
C VAL A 81 -0.05 -6.42 4.76
N TYR A 82 0.90 -7.11 4.13
CA TYR A 82 1.50 -8.32 4.70
C TYR A 82 2.87 -8.05 5.30
N ARG A 83 3.08 -8.52 6.53
CA ARG A 83 4.38 -8.48 7.22
C ARG A 83 5.29 -9.63 6.82
N GLN A 84 4.71 -10.71 6.32
CA GLN A 84 5.41 -11.95 6.04
C GLN A 84 4.63 -12.79 5.04
N CYS A 85 5.33 -13.47 4.14
CA CYS A 85 4.74 -14.48 3.25
C CYS A 85 5.82 -15.42 2.72
N ARG A 86 5.41 -16.49 2.05
CA ARG A 86 6.28 -17.25 1.14
C ARG A 86 5.97 -16.83 -0.28
N ARG A 87 6.97 -16.44 -1.06
CA ARG A 87 6.75 -16.03 -2.46
C ARG A 87 7.97 -16.33 -3.32
N GLU A 88 7.73 -16.89 -4.49
CA GLU A 88 8.71 -16.95 -5.57
C GLU A 88 8.48 -15.80 -6.55
N GLY A 89 9.55 -15.10 -6.93
CA GLY A 89 9.45 -13.92 -7.78
C GLY A 89 8.76 -12.71 -7.13
N ALA A 90 8.18 -11.85 -7.97
CA ALA A 90 7.64 -10.54 -7.56
C ALA A 90 6.12 -10.40 -7.70
N LEU A 91 5.44 -11.41 -8.25
CA LEU A 91 4.01 -11.33 -8.54
C LEU A 91 3.19 -11.61 -7.27
N ASP A 92 2.14 -10.82 -7.06
CA ASP A 92 1.20 -11.03 -5.96
C ASP A 92 0.50 -12.39 -6.05
N THR A 93 0.24 -12.87 -7.27
CA THR A 93 -0.31 -14.22 -7.54
C THR A 93 0.61 -15.34 -7.06
N ALA A 94 1.85 -15.06 -6.65
CA ALA A 94 2.77 -16.03 -6.05
C ALA A 94 2.83 -15.97 -4.50
N ILE A 95 2.13 -15.04 -3.83
CA ILE A 95 2.11 -14.90 -2.36
C ILE A 95 1.41 -16.09 -1.69
N GLN A 96 2.09 -16.85 -0.86
CA GLN A 96 1.55 -18.00 -0.13
C GLN A 96 1.68 -17.78 1.38
N SER A 97 0.74 -18.33 2.14
CA SER A 97 0.67 -18.22 3.60
C SER A 97 0.95 -16.79 4.11
N PRO A 98 0.26 -15.75 3.58
CA PRO A 98 0.56 -14.40 3.99
C PRO A 98 0.08 -14.14 5.42
N VAL A 99 0.80 -13.26 6.11
CA VAL A 99 0.48 -12.81 7.46
C VAL A 99 0.37 -11.30 7.44
N LEU A 100 -0.74 -10.77 7.95
CA LEU A 100 -1.00 -9.33 7.98
C LEU A 100 -0.01 -8.60 8.89
N ASN A 101 0.28 -7.34 8.56
CA ASN A 101 0.85 -6.41 9.53
C ASN A 101 -0.11 -6.19 10.71
N ASP A 102 0.46 -5.83 11.86
CA ASP A 102 -0.34 -5.43 13.01
C ASP A 102 -0.70 -3.94 12.87
N PHE A 103 -1.98 -3.70 12.58
CA PHE A 103 -2.52 -2.35 12.39
C PHE A 103 -3.06 -1.74 13.69
N ALA A 104 -3.08 -2.46 14.81
CA ALA A 104 -3.64 -1.95 16.06
C ALA A 104 -2.88 -0.71 16.57
N GLY A 105 -1.57 -0.62 16.28
CA GLY A 105 -0.73 0.52 16.63
C GLY A 105 -0.98 1.80 15.81
N LEU A 106 -1.71 1.73 14.69
CA LEU A 106 -1.81 2.87 13.76
C LEU A 106 -2.40 4.13 14.40
N ARG A 107 -3.40 4.02 15.28
CA ARG A 107 -3.99 5.19 15.95
C ARG A 107 -3.01 5.89 16.88
N ARG A 108 -2.09 5.14 17.49
CA ARG A 108 -1.04 5.67 18.37
C ARG A 108 0.11 6.25 17.56
N ASP A 109 0.55 5.54 16.53
CA ASP A 109 1.76 5.87 15.77
C ASP A 109 1.50 6.95 14.71
N ALA A 110 0.26 7.05 14.22
CA ALA A 110 -0.21 8.06 13.26
C ALA A 110 -1.62 8.58 13.65
N PRO A 111 -1.76 9.34 14.75
CA PRO A 111 -3.05 9.86 15.23
C PRO A 111 -3.78 10.77 14.23
N ALA A 112 -3.05 11.42 13.30
CA ALA A 112 -3.63 12.22 12.23
C ALA A 112 -4.23 11.38 11.09
N LEU A 113 -4.00 10.06 11.06
CA LEU A 113 -4.40 9.18 9.96
C LEU A 113 -5.93 9.16 9.82
N ARG A 114 -6.41 9.49 8.63
CA ARG A 114 -7.83 9.42 8.27
C ARG A 114 -8.08 8.59 7.02
N ARG A 115 -7.13 8.57 6.09
CA ARG A 115 -7.29 7.94 4.78
C ARG A 115 -6.27 6.84 4.53
N VAL A 116 -6.74 5.71 4.00
CA VAL A 116 -5.91 4.57 3.61
C VAL A 116 -6.10 4.25 2.13
N PHE A 117 -5.02 4.33 1.39
CA PHE A 117 -4.97 4.09 -0.05
C PHE A 117 -4.32 2.74 -0.32
N PHE A 118 -5.01 1.85 -1.02
CA PHE A 118 -4.49 0.52 -1.34
C PHE A 118 -3.91 0.50 -2.75
N ASN A 119 -2.62 0.26 -2.88
CA ASN A 119 -1.92 0.19 -4.16
C ASN A 119 -2.09 -1.19 -4.81
N GLY A 120 -3.21 -1.37 -5.52
CA GLY A 120 -3.58 -2.62 -6.20
C GLY A 120 -4.58 -3.49 -5.43
N GLN A 121 -5.22 -4.41 -6.15
CA GLN A 121 -6.34 -5.20 -5.64
C GLN A 121 -5.96 -6.15 -4.51
N THR A 122 -4.76 -6.74 -4.56
CA THR A 122 -4.27 -7.63 -3.49
C THR A 122 -4.26 -6.93 -2.13
N ALA A 123 -3.79 -5.68 -2.09
CA ALA A 123 -3.83 -4.85 -0.89
C ALA A 123 -5.27 -4.42 -0.57
N GLY A 124 -6.04 -4.06 -1.60
CA GLY A 124 -7.43 -3.63 -1.51
C GLY A 124 -8.39 -4.61 -0.82
N ARG A 125 -8.04 -5.90 -0.75
CA ARG A 125 -8.80 -6.89 0.04
C ARG A 125 -8.96 -6.51 1.52
N CYS A 126 -8.06 -5.69 2.06
CA CYS A 126 -8.16 -5.21 3.45
C CYS A 126 -9.01 -3.93 3.60
N ALA A 127 -9.49 -3.33 2.51
CA ALA A 127 -10.18 -2.04 2.55
C ALA A 127 -11.41 -2.05 3.47
N VAL A 128 -12.26 -3.07 3.38
CA VAL A 128 -13.46 -3.18 4.22
C VAL A 128 -13.13 -3.22 5.71
N TRP A 129 -12.05 -3.92 6.09
CA TRP A 129 -11.63 -3.94 7.49
C TRP A 129 -11.18 -2.55 7.97
N PHE A 130 -10.39 -1.83 7.16
CA PHE A 130 -9.99 -0.46 7.48
C PHE A 130 -11.19 0.51 7.55
N GLN A 131 -12.20 0.35 6.68
CA GLN A 131 -13.45 1.11 6.75
C GLN A 131 -14.19 0.87 8.07
N GLN A 132 -14.25 -0.39 8.52
CA GLN A 132 -14.86 -0.73 9.81
C GLN A 132 -14.09 -0.18 11.01
N GLN A 133 -12.79 0.10 10.85
CA GLN A 133 -12.01 0.87 11.82
C GLN A 133 -12.22 2.40 11.69
N GLY A 134 -13.13 2.86 10.84
CA GLY A 134 -13.44 4.29 10.67
C GLY A 134 -12.42 5.06 9.83
N TYR A 135 -11.61 4.39 9.03
CA TYR A 135 -10.77 5.04 8.03
C TYR A 135 -11.54 5.20 6.71
N GLU A 136 -11.33 6.32 6.04
CA GLU A 136 -11.70 6.46 4.63
C GLU A 136 -10.75 5.63 3.78
N THR A 137 -11.26 4.84 2.83
CA THR A 137 -10.43 3.95 2.02
C THR A 137 -10.63 4.14 0.53
N CYS A 138 -9.54 4.04 -0.24
CA CYS A 138 -9.60 4.03 -1.69
C CYS A 138 -8.64 2.97 -2.26
N VAL A 139 -9.14 2.12 -3.16
CA VAL A 139 -8.28 1.17 -3.89
C VAL A 139 -7.83 1.83 -5.19
N LEU A 140 -6.52 1.83 -5.43
CA LEU A 140 -5.86 2.47 -6.54
C LEU A 140 -5.31 1.44 -7.52
N PRO A 141 -5.12 1.83 -8.80
CA PRO A 141 -4.43 0.98 -9.75
C PRO A 141 -2.97 0.77 -9.32
N SER A 142 -2.48 -0.47 -9.46
CA SER A 142 -1.14 -0.84 -9.01
C SER A 142 -0.04 -0.03 -9.72
N THR A 143 0.97 0.39 -8.98
CA THR A 143 2.18 1.04 -9.52
C THR A 143 3.21 0.05 -10.07
N SER A 144 2.96 -1.26 -9.90
CA SER A 144 3.81 -2.33 -10.43
C SER A 144 3.89 -2.30 -11.97
N PRO A 145 5.04 -2.66 -12.57
CA PRO A 145 5.15 -2.81 -14.02
C PRO A 145 4.22 -3.91 -14.59
N ALA A 146 3.77 -4.86 -13.77
CA ALA A 146 2.82 -5.89 -14.19
C ALA A 146 1.42 -5.33 -14.50
N TYR A 147 1.10 -4.14 -13.98
CA TYR A 147 -0.18 -3.47 -14.24
C TYR A 147 -0.01 -2.42 -15.35
N THR A 148 -0.42 -2.80 -16.56
CA THR A 148 -0.09 -2.15 -17.85
C THR A 148 -0.85 -0.85 -18.15
N LEU A 149 -1.56 -0.28 -17.18
CA LEU A 149 -2.25 1.01 -17.35
C LEU A 149 -1.26 2.15 -17.64
N ALA A 150 -1.55 2.94 -18.67
CA ALA A 150 -0.76 4.09 -19.06
C ALA A 150 -0.53 5.07 -17.89
N PHE A 151 0.68 5.64 -17.81
CA PHE A 151 1.10 6.50 -16.70
C PHE A 151 0.12 7.67 -16.48
N GLU A 152 -0.27 8.39 -17.54
CA GLU A 152 -1.19 9.53 -17.43
C GLU A 152 -2.56 9.14 -16.88
N ARG A 153 -3.08 7.97 -17.28
CA ARG A 153 -4.35 7.47 -16.76
C ARG A 153 -4.23 7.06 -15.29
N LYS A 154 -3.11 6.43 -14.92
CA LYS A 154 -2.80 6.08 -13.53
C LYS A 154 -2.67 7.34 -12.67
N LEU A 155 -1.95 8.35 -13.15
CA LEU A 155 -1.79 9.65 -12.49
C LEU A 155 -3.14 10.35 -12.29
N ALA A 156 -4.01 10.34 -13.29
CA ALA A 156 -5.35 10.92 -13.17
C ALA A 156 -6.20 10.24 -12.08
N LEU A 157 -6.15 8.90 -11.99
CA LEU A 157 -6.86 8.15 -10.95
C LEU A 157 -6.29 8.41 -9.55
N TRP A 158 -4.95 8.40 -9.42
CA TRP A 158 -4.28 8.73 -8.17
C TRP A 158 -4.54 10.18 -7.72
N ARG A 159 -4.64 11.13 -8.66
CA ARG A 159 -4.99 12.52 -8.39
C ARG A 159 -6.45 12.67 -7.95
N ALA A 160 -7.38 12.00 -8.63
CA ALA A 160 -8.80 12.02 -8.28
C ALA A 160 -9.06 11.47 -6.87
N ALA A 161 -8.22 10.52 -6.42
CA ALA A 161 -8.26 9.99 -5.06
C ALA A 161 -7.74 10.96 -3.98
N GLY A 162 -7.24 12.16 -4.32
CA GLY A 162 -6.91 13.19 -3.33
C GLY A 162 -5.69 12.88 -2.44
N ILE A 163 -4.75 12.05 -2.90
CA ILE A 163 -3.48 11.80 -2.20
C ILE A 163 -2.70 13.12 -2.07
N GLY A 164 -2.24 13.44 -0.86
CA GLY A 164 -1.49 14.67 -0.58
C GLY A 164 -2.35 15.92 -0.35
N VAL A 165 -3.68 15.82 -0.45
CA VAL A 165 -4.61 16.91 -0.07
C VAL A 165 -4.85 16.86 1.44
N PRO A 166 -4.82 17.97 2.21
CA PRO A 166 -5.15 17.94 3.64
C PRO A 166 -6.55 17.38 3.93
N SER A 167 -6.74 16.75 5.10
CA SER A 167 -7.94 15.98 5.51
C SER A 167 -9.27 16.76 5.64
N GLY A 168 -9.39 17.95 5.03
CA GLY A 168 -10.63 18.73 4.98
C GLY A 168 -11.48 18.53 3.72
N ASN A 169 -10.98 17.79 2.72
CA ASN A 169 -11.69 17.51 1.47
C ASN A 169 -12.15 16.05 1.42
N GLN A 170 -13.47 15.84 1.27
CA GLN A 170 -14.05 14.50 1.11
C GLN A 170 -13.44 13.78 -0.10
N LEU A 171 -13.12 12.49 0.06
CA LEU A 171 -12.80 11.62 -1.06
C LEU A 171 -14.05 11.45 -1.93
N THR A 172 -13.94 11.74 -3.22
CA THR A 172 -14.93 11.25 -4.19
C THR A 172 -14.76 9.74 -4.26
N ALA A 173 -15.80 9.01 -3.82
CA ALA A 173 -15.85 7.56 -3.93
C ALA A 173 -15.84 7.17 -5.42
N MET A 174 -14.65 6.97 -5.99
CA MET A 174 -14.51 6.31 -7.27
C MET A 174 -14.39 4.81 -7.02
N THR A 175 -15.50 4.10 -7.18
CA THR A 175 -15.49 2.66 -7.38
C THR A 175 -14.76 2.39 -8.68
N ILE A 176 -13.51 1.92 -8.61
CA ILE A 176 -12.82 1.39 -9.79
C ILE A 176 -13.61 0.14 -10.22
N PRO A 177 -13.98 0.01 -11.52
CA PRO A 177 -14.79 -1.10 -11.97
C PRO A 177 -14.13 -2.44 -11.60
N ASP A 178 -14.95 -3.33 -11.05
CA ASP A 178 -14.63 -4.74 -10.81
C ASP A 178 -14.19 -5.38 -12.13
N THR A 179 -12.89 -5.41 -12.39
CA THR A 179 -12.32 -6.49 -13.19
C THR A 179 -12.20 -7.69 -12.27
N LEU A 180 -13.30 -8.46 -12.22
CA LEU A 180 -13.38 -9.77 -11.58
C LEU A 180 -12.25 -10.65 -12.11
N ASP A 181 -11.26 -10.93 -11.26
CA ASP A 181 -10.54 -12.19 -11.32
C ASP A 181 -11.12 -13.09 -10.23
N HIS A 182 -11.66 -14.23 -10.65
CA HIS A 182 -12.11 -15.35 -9.82
C HIS A 182 -10.91 -15.98 -9.08
N GLU A 183 -10.32 -15.27 -8.13
CA GLU A 183 -9.26 -15.82 -7.27
C GLU A 183 -9.87 -16.41 -6.01
N SER A 184 -9.58 -17.69 -5.75
CA SER A 184 -10.04 -18.48 -4.62
C SER A 184 -9.80 -17.75 -3.29
N HIS A 185 -10.85 -17.58 -2.50
CA HIS A 185 -10.80 -16.86 -1.21
C HIS A 185 -9.91 -17.56 -0.15
N ASP A 186 -9.58 -18.84 -0.34
CA ASP A 186 -8.91 -19.68 0.68
C ASP A 186 -7.41 -19.42 0.87
N ARG A 187 -6.78 -18.61 0.01
CA ARG A 187 -5.33 -18.39 0.05
C ARG A 187 -4.87 -17.29 1.01
N PHE A 188 -5.75 -16.36 1.33
CA PHE A 188 -5.43 -15.18 2.14
C PHE A 188 -5.99 -15.35 3.56
N PRO A 189 -5.27 -14.88 4.60
CA PRO A 189 -5.73 -15.00 5.96
C PRO A 189 -7.04 -14.22 6.15
N PRO A 190 -7.91 -14.67 7.07
CA PRO A 190 -9.04 -13.86 7.49
C PRO A 190 -8.54 -12.55 8.10
N LEU A 191 -9.27 -11.46 7.84
CA LEU A 191 -9.00 -10.17 8.46
C LEU A 191 -9.27 -10.26 9.98
N PRO A 192 -8.54 -9.50 10.82
CA PRO A 192 -8.78 -9.48 12.27
C PRO A 192 -10.24 -9.10 12.55
N ARG A 193 -10.82 -9.64 13.62
CA ARG A 193 -12.18 -9.22 14.01
C ARG A 193 -12.15 -7.75 14.43
N VAL A 194 -13.20 -7.02 14.04
CA VAL A 194 -13.45 -5.69 14.57
C VAL A 194 -13.90 -5.87 16.02
N GLU A 195 -13.06 -5.49 16.97
CA GLU A 195 -13.50 -5.35 18.35
C GLU A 195 -14.45 -4.15 18.40
N ARG A 196 -15.76 -4.42 18.46
CA ARG A 196 -16.72 -3.37 18.79
C ARG A 196 -16.52 -3.10 20.28
N GLU A 197 -15.92 -1.96 20.61
CA GLU A 197 -16.01 -1.46 21.98
C GLU A 197 -17.50 -1.38 22.35
N GLY A 198 -17.84 -2.02 23.48
CA GLY A 198 -19.21 -2.16 23.96
C GLY A 198 -19.88 -0.81 24.20
N SER A 199 -21.20 -0.80 23.99
CA SER A 199 -22.15 0.26 24.38
C SER A 199 -22.01 0.72 25.82
#